data_AF-A0A817DKY5-F1
#
_entry.id   AF-A0A817DKY5-F1
#
_cell.length_a   1.000
_cell.length_b   1.000
_cell.length_c   1.000
_cell.angle_alpha   90.00
_cell.angle_beta   90.00
_cell.angle_gamma   90.00
#
_symmetry.space_group_name_H-M   'P 1'
#
loop_
_entity.id
_entity.type
_entity.pdbx_description
1 polymer ?
#
loop_
_entity_poly.entity_id
_entity_poly.type
_entity_poly.pdbx_seq_one_letter_code
_entity_poly.pdbx_strand_id
1 'polypeptide(L)'
;MKYYHVPAVSIALINEEEIEWAKAYGYMNMDTMKEADTLTLFQAGSISKPVSALAALQLVDQRKIDLDENVNTYLRTWKVKNTSFTEKEFITLRRLLTHTAGLTVHGFPGYAQADALPALIQILNGEEPANSPAIISDLVPGTLWRYSGGGYVLMQQLLEDITGSDFVTLIQQSILSLIEQWEYQPIVHWDQLSKKFPWGVFMLQGAGLAIAEGFKASNLSDTVATFLQFIVGASDITIIFVVIVLSAIFTEFTSNLACATILFPILDSIDYEYTREVSNRLLSSLNLNSEDDDNERHRRQITTQPIRRIQKELDYPIETMDKINERIQQEVKKRQAAAAAAAASTLASTAKPTNRNYQKSSSLSVDDQTNRDNAITGKYTSKKQTNPGKPS
;
A
#
# COMPACT_ATOMS: atom_id res chain seq x y z
N MET A 1 3.45 -1.67 20.61
CA MET A 1 3.95 -0.29 20.78
C MET A 1 5.27 -0.23 21.54
N LYS A 2 5.33 -0.70 22.80
CA LYS A 2 6.55 -0.65 23.63
C LYS A 2 7.79 -1.27 22.98
N TYR A 3 7.68 -2.46 22.40
CA TYR A 3 8.81 -3.18 21.79
C TYR A 3 9.45 -2.43 20.61
N TYR A 4 8.62 -1.87 19.73
CA TYR A 4 9.07 -1.13 18.54
C TYR A 4 9.14 0.38 18.76
N HIS A 5 9.01 0.84 20.01
CA HIS A 5 8.97 2.27 20.36
C HIS A 5 7.97 3.09 19.51
N VAL A 6 6.80 2.51 19.20
CA VAL A 6 5.76 3.17 18.40
C VAL A 6 5.01 4.17 19.28
N PRO A 7 5.04 5.49 18.97
CA PRO A 7 4.43 6.53 19.82
C PRO A 7 2.91 6.46 19.87
N ALA A 8 2.27 6.15 18.74
CA ALA A 8 0.81 6.07 18.63
C ALA A 8 0.37 5.00 17.63
N VAL A 9 -0.78 4.37 17.89
CA VAL A 9 -1.49 3.51 16.93
C VAL A 9 -2.98 3.74 17.05
N SER A 10 -3.70 3.72 15.93
CA SER A 10 -5.16 3.68 15.89
C SER A 10 -5.60 2.39 15.21
N ILE A 11 -6.58 1.70 15.78
CA ILE A 11 -7.07 0.39 15.34
C ILE A 11 -8.58 0.46 15.24
N ALA A 12 -9.14 -0.06 14.15
CA ALA A 12 -10.56 -0.30 13.98
C ALA A 12 -10.80 -1.76 13.57
N LEU A 13 -11.77 -2.41 14.20
CA LEU A 13 -12.28 -3.73 13.82
C LEU A 13 -13.60 -3.52 13.07
N ILE A 14 -13.69 -4.08 11.87
CA ILE A 14 -14.91 -4.08 11.07
C ILE A 14 -15.47 -5.49 11.06
N ASN A 15 -16.73 -5.64 11.46
CA ASN A 15 -17.48 -6.88 11.47
C ASN A 15 -18.88 -6.62 10.90
N GLU A 16 -19.32 -7.48 9.98
CA GLU A 16 -20.62 -7.33 9.31
C GLU A 16 -20.89 -5.90 8.78
N GLU A 17 -19.88 -5.30 8.15
CA GLU A 17 -19.95 -3.96 7.52
C GLU A 17 -20.02 -2.79 8.53
N GLU A 18 -20.02 -3.07 9.83
CA GLU A 18 -19.98 -2.08 10.90
C GLU A 18 -18.62 -2.08 11.60
N ILE A 19 -18.19 -0.93 12.12
CA ILE A 19 -17.04 -0.89 13.01
C ILE A 19 -17.52 -1.42 14.37
N GLU A 20 -17.21 -2.67 14.66
CA GLU A 20 -17.48 -3.31 15.95
C GLU A 20 -16.78 -2.55 17.08
N TRP A 21 -15.59 -2.02 16.80
CA TRP A 21 -14.84 -1.21 17.75
C TRP A 21 -13.72 -0.40 17.08
N ALA A 22 -13.37 0.75 17.65
CA ALA A 22 -12.15 1.47 17.30
C ALA A 22 -11.51 2.16 18.51
N LYS A 23 -10.17 2.21 18.54
CA LYS A 23 -9.41 2.96 19.55
C LYS A 23 -8.02 3.33 19.08
N ALA A 24 -7.57 4.44 19.64
CA ALA A 24 -6.18 4.84 19.58
C ALA A 24 -5.47 4.66 20.93
N TYR A 25 -4.17 4.40 20.84
CA TYR A 25 -3.27 4.26 21.96
C TYR A 25 -2.07 5.18 21.75
N GLY A 26 -1.51 5.69 22.85
CA GLY A 26 -0.30 6.50 22.86
C GLY A 26 -0.53 7.97 22.53
N TYR A 27 0.52 8.64 22.05
CA TYR A 27 0.57 10.09 21.88
C TYR A 27 0.87 10.47 20.45
N MET A 28 0.00 11.28 19.83
CA MET A 28 0.22 11.80 18.49
C MET A 28 1.38 12.81 18.44
N ASN A 29 1.72 13.41 19.58
CA ASN A 29 2.85 14.32 19.73
C ASN A 29 3.51 14.06 21.09
N MET A 30 4.76 13.59 21.05
CA MET A 30 5.53 13.22 22.23
C MET A 30 6.06 14.42 23.02
N ASP A 31 6.18 15.61 22.41
CA ASP A 31 6.67 16.81 23.10
C ASP A 31 5.58 17.44 23.98
N THR A 32 4.37 17.50 23.45
CA THR A 32 3.18 18.05 24.13
C THR A 32 2.43 17.00 24.94
N MET A 33 2.81 15.72 24.82
CA MET A 33 2.08 14.58 25.38
C MET A 33 0.61 14.57 24.96
N LYS A 34 0.31 15.04 23.73
CA LYS A 34 -1.05 15.02 23.20
C LYS A 34 -1.43 13.60 22.83
N GLU A 35 -2.45 13.06 23.50
CA GLU A 35 -2.96 11.72 23.24
C GLU A 35 -3.47 11.56 21.81
N ALA A 36 -3.23 10.39 21.24
CA ALA A 36 -3.85 9.99 19.99
C ALA A 36 -5.30 9.57 20.25
N ASP A 37 -6.19 9.94 19.35
CA ASP A 37 -7.58 9.50 19.30
C ASP A 37 -7.88 8.81 17.96
N THR A 38 -9.10 8.28 17.81
CA THR A 38 -9.54 7.60 16.59
C THR A 38 -9.61 8.50 15.35
N LEU A 39 -9.41 9.82 15.52
CA LEU A 39 -9.37 10.83 14.46
C LEU A 39 -7.98 11.36 14.15
N THR A 40 -6.98 10.87 14.88
CA THR A 40 -5.60 11.21 14.64
C THR A 40 -5.21 10.77 13.23
N LEU A 41 -4.73 11.73 12.43
CA LEU A 41 -4.27 11.42 11.08
C LEU A 41 -2.89 10.78 11.13
N PHE A 42 -2.76 9.68 10.40
CA PHE A 42 -1.50 9.03 10.11
C PHE A 42 -1.23 9.11 8.61
N GLN A 43 0.04 9.05 8.22
CA GLN A 43 0.39 8.93 6.81
C GLN A 43 -0.13 7.59 6.28
N ALA A 44 -1.07 7.63 5.33
CA ALA A 44 -1.65 6.43 4.72
C ALA A 44 -0.62 5.60 3.94
N GLY A 45 0.49 6.21 3.53
CA GLY A 45 1.58 5.56 2.81
C GLY A 45 1.07 4.84 1.56
N SER A 46 1.44 3.56 1.43
CA SER A 46 1.10 2.79 0.22
C SER A 46 -0.34 2.28 0.17
N ILE A 47 -1.11 2.41 1.25
CA ILE A 47 -2.55 2.10 1.26
C ILE A 47 -3.33 3.11 0.39
N SER A 48 -2.73 4.25 0.03
CA SER A 48 -3.30 5.19 -0.93
C SER A 48 -3.31 4.67 -2.38
N LYS A 49 -2.47 3.69 -2.75
CA LYS A 49 -2.32 3.24 -4.15
C LYS A 49 -3.60 2.66 -4.77
N PRO A 50 -4.38 1.80 -4.11
CA PRO A 50 -5.67 1.34 -4.64
C PRO A 50 -6.65 2.48 -4.91
N VAL A 51 -6.68 3.51 -4.06
CA VAL A 51 -7.51 4.71 -4.26
C VAL A 51 -7.03 5.47 -5.50
N SER A 52 -5.74 5.72 -5.62
CA SER A 52 -5.16 6.36 -6.80
C SER A 52 -5.39 5.56 -8.09
N ALA A 53 -5.27 4.23 -8.03
CA ALA A 53 -5.52 3.34 -9.16
C ALA A 53 -6.98 3.37 -9.60
N LEU A 54 -7.93 3.41 -8.65
CA LEU A 54 -9.35 3.53 -8.96
C LEU A 54 -9.64 4.82 -9.74
N ALA A 55 -9.07 5.95 -9.34
CA ALA A 55 -9.22 7.21 -10.07
C ALA A 55 -8.66 7.14 -11.49
N ALA A 56 -7.50 6.49 -11.67
CA ALA A 56 -6.95 6.25 -13.01
C ALA A 56 -7.86 5.36 -13.86
N LEU A 57 -8.40 4.28 -13.28
CA LEU A 57 -9.31 3.35 -13.97
C LEU A 57 -10.67 3.98 -14.30
N GLN A 58 -11.16 4.94 -13.51
CA GLN A 58 -12.35 5.72 -13.87
C GLN A 58 -12.11 6.58 -15.13
N LEU A 59 -10.90 7.14 -15.29
CA LEU A 59 -10.55 7.87 -16.51
C LEU A 59 -10.40 6.93 -17.73
N VAL A 60 -9.98 5.68 -17.52
CA VAL A 60 -10.00 4.62 -18.54
C VAL A 60 -11.44 4.29 -18.95
N ASP A 61 -12.34 4.09 -17.99
CA ASP A 61 -13.76 3.81 -18.24
C ASP A 61 -14.44 4.96 -19.01
N GLN A 62 -14.08 6.20 -18.68
CA GLN A 62 -14.49 7.41 -19.40
C GLN A 62 -13.81 7.59 -20.78
N ARG A 63 -12.96 6.64 -21.20
CA ARG A 63 -12.18 6.67 -22.45
C ARG A 63 -11.28 7.91 -22.61
N LYS A 64 -10.85 8.52 -21.50
CA LYS A 64 -9.93 9.66 -21.52
C LYS A 64 -8.46 9.24 -21.62
N ILE A 65 -8.15 8.00 -21.23
CA ILE A 65 -6.83 7.38 -21.29
C ILE A 65 -6.96 5.89 -21.62
N ASP A 66 -6.04 5.37 -22.41
CA ASP A 66 -5.91 3.93 -22.66
C ASP A 66 -4.87 3.32 -21.71
N LEU A 67 -5.12 2.07 -21.27
CA LEU A 67 -4.21 1.32 -20.40
C LEU A 67 -2.89 0.96 -21.08
N ASP A 68 -2.90 0.80 -22.40
CA ASP A 68 -1.81 0.23 -23.19
C ASP A 68 -1.15 1.23 -24.15
N GLU A 69 -1.65 2.46 -24.18
CA GLU A 69 -1.04 3.57 -24.92
C GLU A 69 0.19 4.14 -24.17
N ASN A 70 1.12 4.73 -24.93
CA ASN A 70 2.30 5.35 -24.37
C ASN A 70 1.90 6.55 -23.49
N VAL A 71 2.36 6.58 -22.23
CA VAL A 71 2.05 7.68 -21.30
C VAL A 71 2.52 9.04 -21.83
N ASN A 72 3.60 9.07 -22.62
CA ASN A 72 4.08 10.30 -23.26
C ASN A 72 3.11 10.84 -24.32
N THR A 73 2.09 10.10 -24.75
CA THR A 73 1.01 10.62 -25.62
C THR A 73 0.11 11.60 -24.85
N TYR A 74 -0.05 11.41 -23.54
CA TYR A 74 -0.95 12.20 -22.69
C TYR A 74 -0.25 13.23 -21.82
N LEU A 75 0.97 12.93 -21.37
CA LEU A 75 1.77 13.85 -20.55
C LEU A 75 2.03 15.17 -21.31
N ARG A 76 1.96 16.31 -20.64
CA ARG A 76 2.08 17.67 -21.23
C ARG A 76 3.10 18.53 -20.48
N THR A 77 2.97 18.62 -19.17
CA THR A 77 3.81 19.51 -18.33
C THR A 77 5.17 18.90 -18.01
N TRP A 78 5.29 17.58 -18.12
CA TRP A 78 6.52 16.81 -18.00
C TRP A 78 6.53 15.67 -19.01
N LYS A 79 7.68 15.08 -19.32
CA LYS A 79 7.77 13.90 -20.21
C LYS A 79 8.78 12.90 -19.66
N VAL A 80 8.45 11.61 -19.81
CA VAL A 80 9.43 10.55 -19.60
C VAL A 80 10.52 10.72 -20.64
N LYS A 81 11.78 10.82 -20.20
CA LYS A 81 12.93 10.85 -21.11
C LYS A 81 13.05 9.49 -21.80
N ASN A 82 13.17 9.50 -23.13
CA ASN A 82 13.44 8.29 -23.89
C ASN A 82 14.83 7.75 -23.54
N THR A 83 14.90 6.45 -23.26
CA THR A 83 16.14 5.69 -23.06
C THR A 83 16.16 4.51 -24.03
N SER A 84 17.31 3.84 -24.14
CA SER A 84 17.43 2.59 -24.91
C SER A 84 16.49 1.47 -24.42
N PHE A 85 15.94 1.62 -23.21
CA PHE A 85 14.92 0.72 -22.67
C PHE A 85 13.52 1.07 -23.15
N THR A 86 13.14 2.35 -23.10
CA THR A 86 11.80 2.80 -23.51
C THR A 86 11.61 2.86 -25.03
N GLU A 87 12.71 2.83 -25.79
CA GLU A 87 12.70 2.63 -27.24
C GLU A 87 12.27 1.22 -27.65
N LYS A 88 12.50 0.22 -26.79
CA LYS A 88 12.08 -1.17 -27.03
C LYS A 88 10.62 -1.38 -26.72
N GLU A 89 10.17 -0.82 -25.59
CA GLU A 89 8.80 -0.92 -25.09
C GLU A 89 8.43 0.37 -24.38
N PHE A 90 7.26 0.93 -24.67
CA PHE A 90 6.83 2.18 -24.05
C PHE A 90 6.33 1.96 -22.62
N ILE A 91 6.36 3.02 -21.81
CA ILE A 91 5.68 3.01 -20.51
C ILE A 91 4.19 3.23 -20.76
N THR A 92 3.34 2.41 -20.14
CA THR A 92 1.87 2.49 -20.25
C THR A 92 1.24 2.61 -18.87
N LEU A 93 -0.01 3.08 -18.78
CA LEU A 93 -0.73 3.15 -17.51
C LEU A 93 -0.84 1.78 -16.84
N ARG A 94 -1.12 0.71 -17.60
CA ARG A 94 -1.13 -0.68 -17.08
C ARG A 94 0.18 -1.03 -16.39
N ARG A 95 1.31 -0.67 -16.98
CA ARG A 95 2.64 -0.96 -16.44
C ARG A 95 2.96 -0.13 -15.19
N LEU A 96 2.44 1.10 -15.10
CA LEU A 96 2.54 1.92 -13.88
C LEU A 96 1.76 1.28 -12.73
N LEU A 97 0.49 0.92 -12.96
CA LEU A 97 -0.40 0.34 -11.95
C LEU A 97 0.05 -1.05 -11.48
N THR A 98 0.74 -1.80 -12.33
CA THR A 98 1.21 -3.17 -12.02
C THR A 98 2.68 -3.24 -11.59
N HIS A 99 3.35 -2.09 -11.42
CA HIS A 99 4.78 -2.03 -11.07
C HIS A 99 5.71 -2.74 -12.08
N THR A 100 5.35 -2.73 -13.36
CA THR A 100 6.15 -3.32 -14.46
C THR A 100 6.68 -2.28 -15.44
N ALA A 101 6.57 -0.98 -15.12
CA ALA A 101 7.01 0.11 -15.98
C ALA A 101 8.53 0.29 -16.08
N GLY A 102 9.33 -0.43 -15.29
CA GLY A 102 10.79 -0.25 -15.29
C GLY A 102 11.27 1.07 -14.70
N LEU A 103 10.47 1.70 -13.83
CA LEU A 103 10.78 2.99 -13.20
C LEU A 103 11.48 2.85 -11.84
N THR A 104 12.41 3.76 -11.55
CA THR A 104 13.15 3.84 -10.28
C THR A 104 12.27 4.41 -9.15
N VAL A 105 12.89 4.64 -7.99
CA VAL A 105 12.27 5.14 -6.75
C VAL A 105 11.24 4.16 -6.17
N HIS A 106 11.69 3.33 -5.22
CA HIS A 106 10.84 2.37 -4.52
C HIS A 106 9.78 3.05 -3.65
N GLY A 107 10.16 4.08 -2.88
CA GLY A 107 9.27 4.83 -2.01
C GLY A 107 9.91 6.16 -1.59
N PHE A 108 9.17 6.94 -0.81
CA PHE A 108 9.58 8.26 -0.36
C PHE A 108 9.73 8.26 1.16
N PRO A 109 10.77 8.91 1.72
CA PRO A 109 11.01 8.95 3.16
C PRO A 109 10.00 9.83 3.92
N GLY A 110 9.22 10.65 3.20
CA GLY A 110 8.34 11.65 3.79
C GLY A 110 9.07 12.95 4.10
N TYR A 111 8.35 13.89 4.71
CA TYR A 111 8.82 15.23 5.08
C TYR A 111 8.42 15.52 6.52
N ALA A 112 9.27 16.23 7.26
CA ALA A 112 8.90 16.75 8.56
C ALA A 112 7.87 17.88 8.40
N GLN A 113 7.12 18.16 9.46
CA GLN A 113 6.02 19.14 9.41
C GLN A 113 6.51 20.58 9.05
N ALA A 114 7.75 20.91 9.38
CA ALA A 114 8.35 22.22 9.12
C ALA A 114 9.10 22.29 7.77
N ASP A 115 9.23 21.18 7.05
CA ASP A 115 9.99 21.14 5.80
C ASP A 115 9.22 21.82 4.66
N ALA A 116 9.96 22.41 3.74
CA ALA A 116 9.41 22.82 2.46
C ALA A 116 9.03 21.57 1.64
N LEU A 117 7.76 21.48 1.24
CA LEU A 117 7.30 20.38 0.39
C LEU A 117 7.68 20.65 -1.07
N PRO A 118 8.23 19.67 -1.80
CA PRO A 118 8.53 19.84 -3.22
C PRO A 118 7.25 19.87 -4.06
N ALA A 119 7.32 20.56 -5.19
CA ALA A 119 6.35 20.40 -6.26
C ALA A 119 6.51 19.03 -6.93
N LEU A 120 5.44 18.55 -7.57
CA LEU A 120 5.42 17.27 -8.28
C LEU A 120 6.57 17.12 -9.28
N ILE A 121 6.84 18.16 -10.07
CA ILE A 121 7.93 18.19 -11.05
C ILE A 121 9.31 18.06 -10.38
N GLN A 122 9.51 18.68 -9.21
CA GLN A 122 10.76 18.56 -8.47
C GLN A 122 10.97 17.12 -7.99
N ILE A 123 9.90 16.43 -7.56
CA ILE A 123 9.98 15.00 -7.22
C ILE A 123 10.35 14.16 -8.45
N LEU A 124 9.69 14.40 -9.59
CA LEU A 124 9.97 13.71 -10.84
C LEU A 124 11.43 13.88 -11.29
N ASN A 125 11.96 15.09 -11.15
CA ASN A 125 13.32 15.42 -11.54
C ASN A 125 14.38 15.11 -10.48
N GLY A 126 13.99 14.81 -9.24
CA GLY A 126 14.91 14.69 -8.10
C GLY A 126 15.60 16.01 -7.77
N GLU A 127 14.89 17.12 -7.90
CA GLU A 127 15.38 18.48 -7.65
C GLU A 127 14.96 18.95 -6.26
N GLU A 128 15.84 19.65 -5.56
CA GLU A 128 15.55 20.25 -4.25
C GLU A 128 14.24 21.07 -4.29
N PRO A 129 13.35 20.96 -3.27
CA PRO A 129 13.54 20.28 -1.99
C PRO A 129 13.14 18.79 -2.00
N ALA A 130 13.06 18.13 -3.16
CA ALA A 130 12.79 16.70 -3.21
C ALA A 130 13.95 15.93 -2.55
N ASN A 131 13.63 15.00 -1.65
CA ASN A 131 14.62 14.20 -0.92
C ASN A 131 14.77 12.79 -1.52
N SER A 132 14.40 12.64 -2.79
CA SER A 132 14.48 11.41 -3.58
C SER A 132 15.24 11.67 -4.88
N PRO A 133 15.95 10.67 -5.44
CA PRO A 133 16.55 10.81 -6.75
C PRO A 133 15.48 10.94 -7.84
N ALA A 134 15.92 11.37 -9.03
CA ALA A 134 15.05 11.49 -10.20
C ALA A 134 14.37 10.15 -10.55
N ILE A 135 13.12 10.24 -11.01
CA ILE A 135 12.37 9.09 -11.51
C ILE A 135 12.79 8.85 -12.96
N ILE A 136 13.46 7.72 -13.20
CA ILE A 136 13.99 7.34 -14.51
C ILE A 136 13.60 5.90 -14.87
N SER A 137 13.65 5.57 -16.16
CA SER A 137 13.48 4.19 -16.65
C SER A 137 14.84 3.56 -16.90
N ASP A 138 15.19 2.54 -16.12
CA ASP A 138 16.46 1.79 -16.20
C ASP A 138 16.26 0.30 -16.55
N LEU A 139 15.01 -0.09 -16.82
CA LEU A 139 14.63 -1.43 -17.28
C LEU A 139 13.67 -1.31 -18.47
N VAL A 140 13.67 -2.34 -19.33
CA VAL A 140 12.69 -2.43 -20.41
C VAL A 140 11.29 -2.63 -19.81
N PRO A 141 10.32 -1.75 -20.07
CA PRO A 141 8.97 -1.88 -19.54
C PRO A 141 8.35 -3.25 -19.89
N GLY A 142 7.69 -3.87 -18.91
CA GLY A 142 7.05 -5.19 -19.03
C GLY A 142 7.96 -6.39 -18.75
N THR A 143 9.27 -6.21 -18.59
CA THR A 143 10.19 -7.35 -18.41
C THR A 143 10.37 -7.85 -16.97
N LEU A 144 10.15 -6.97 -15.98
CA LEU A 144 10.31 -7.29 -14.57
C LEU A 144 9.27 -6.56 -13.73
N TRP A 145 8.78 -7.23 -12.69
CA TRP A 145 8.05 -6.58 -11.61
C TRP A 145 9.01 -5.91 -10.63
N ARG A 146 8.90 -4.60 -10.45
CA ARG A 146 9.65 -3.82 -9.47
C ARG A 146 8.76 -2.78 -8.83
N TYR A 147 8.46 -2.96 -7.54
CA TYR A 147 7.69 -2.00 -6.76
C TYR A 147 8.28 -0.58 -6.90
N SER A 148 7.43 0.37 -7.29
CA SER A 148 7.86 1.73 -7.62
C SER A 148 6.83 2.74 -7.15
N GLY A 149 7.20 3.53 -6.14
CA GLY A 149 6.54 4.77 -5.78
C GLY A 149 6.67 5.81 -6.89
N GLY A 150 7.82 5.83 -7.58
CA GLY A 150 8.05 6.71 -8.73
C GLY A 150 7.04 6.50 -9.86
N GLY A 151 6.63 5.26 -10.12
CA GLY A 151 5.58 4.95 -11.09
C GLY A 151 4.21 5.53 -10.72
N TYR A 152 3.89 5.58 -9.43
CA TYR A 152 2.65 6.21 -8.96
C TYR A 152 2.72 7.74 -8.97
N VAL A 153 3.90 8.33 -8.77
CA VAL A 153 4.11 9.77 -8.95
C VAL A 153 3.99 10.17 -10.43
N LEU A 154 4.53 9.35 -11.33
CA LEU A 154 4.31 9.55 -12.76
C LEU A 154 2.84 9.38 -13.15
N MET A 155 2.14 8.39 -12.58
CA MET A 155 0.70 8.21 -12.77
C MET A 155 -0.06 9.45 -12.27
N GLN A 156 0.30 10.04 -11.14
CA GLN A 156 -0.29 11.29 -10.67
C GLN A 156 -0.13 12.40 -11.72
N GLN A 157 1.09 12.64 -12.21
CA GLN A 157 1.35 13.66 -13.23
C GLN A 157 0.54 13.43 -14.50
N LEU A 158 0.43 12.17 -14.92
CA LEU A 158 -0.38 11.75 -16.06
C LEU A 158 -1.86 12.13 -15.88
N LEU A 159 -2.43 11.88 -14.70
CA LEU A 159 -3.84 12.22 -14.43
C LEU A 159 -4.06 13.74 -14.37
N GLU A 160 -3.14 14.48 -13.76
CA GLU A 160 -3.20 15.95 -13.71
C GLU A 160 -3.14 16.55 -15.13
N ASP A 161 -2.28 16.04 -16.01
CA ASP A 161 -2.17 16.53 -17.40
C ASP A 161 -3.40 16.19 -18.26
N ILE A 162 -4.07 15.06 -17.99
CA ILE A 162 -5.30 14.66 -18.70
C ILE A 162 -6.51 15.49 -18.25
N THR A 163 -6.59 15.77 -16.96
CA THR A 163 -7.78 16.40 -16.36
C THR A 163 -7.67 17.91 -16.21
N GLY A 164 -6.44 18.45 -16.19
CA GLY A 164 -6.17 19.85 -15.85
C GLY A 164 -6.47 20.21 -14.39
N SER A 165 -6.73 19.21 -13.53
CA SER A 165 -7.02 19.39 -12.10
C SER A 165 -5.87 18.86 -11.27
N ASP A 166 -5.58 19.48 -10.12
CA ASP A 166 -4.62 18.93 -9.18
C ASP A 166 -5.10 17.59 -8.62
N PHE A 167 -4.16 16.72 -8.23
CA PHE A 167 -4.49 15.36 -7.84
C PHE A 167 -5.40 15.28 -6.60
N VAL A 168 -5.28 16.19 -5.65
CA VAL A 168 -6.11 16.18 -4.44
C VAL A 168 -7.57 16.43 -4.82
N THR A 169 -7.81 17.47 -5.64
CA THR A 169 -9.13 17.77 -6.20
C THR A 169 -9.67 16.60 -7.01
N LEU A 170 -8.84 15.98 -7.86
CA LEU A 170 -9.25 14.83 -8.67
C LEU A 170 -9.71 13.65 -7.81
N ILE A 171 -8.94 13.26 -6.79
CA ILE A 171 -9.30 12.14 -5.91
C ILE A 171 -10.56 12.47 -5.10
N GLN A 172 -10.69 13.71 -4.62
CA GLN A 172 -11.88 14.15 -3.90
C GLN A 172 -13.14 14.04 -4.77
N GLN A 173 -13.09 14.54 -6.00
CA GLN A 173 -14.21 14.51 -6.92
C GLN A 173 -14.53 13.09 -7.40
N SER A 174 -13.51 12.29 -7.69
CA SER A 174 -13.72 10.99 -8.35
C SER A 174 -14.09 9.87 -7.36
N ILE A 175 -13.64 9.95 -6.11
CA ILE A 175 -13.80 8.86 -5.13
C ILE A 175 -14.49 9.33 -3.85
N LEU A 176 -14.03 10.41 -3.23
CA LEU A 176 -14.55 10.80 -1.91
C LEU A 176 -15.98 11.35 -2.00
N SER A 177 -16.32 12.06 -3.08
CA SER A 177 -17.70 12.50 -3.32
C SER A 177 -18.66 11.32 -3.55
N LEU A 178 -18.18 10.21 -4.14
CA LEU A 178 -18.96 8.99 -4.30
C LEU A 178 -19.20 8.33 -2.94
N ILE A 179 -18.20 8.31 -2.06
CA ILE A 179 -18.34 7.75 -0.70
C ILE A 179 -19.32 8.58 0.14
N GLU A 180 -19.34 9.92 0.00
CA GLU A 180 -20.31 10.78 0.70
C GLU A 180 -21.75 10.64 0.18
N GLN A 181 -21.93 10.28 -1.10
CA GLN A 181 -23.23 10.13 -1.76
C GLN A 181 -23.70 8.67 -1.88
N TRP A 182 -22.89 7.71 -1.42
CA TRP A 182 -23.21 6.29 -1.50
C TRP A 182 -24.32 5.94 -0.49
N GLU A 183 -25.55 5.76 -0.99
CA GLU A 183 -26.39 4.69 -0.45
C GLU A 183 -25.75 3.37 -0.86
N TYR A 184 -25.27 2.63 0.14
CA TYR A 184 -24.55 1.38 -0.02
C TYR A 184 -25.24 0.42 -0.99
N GLN A 185 -24.52 0.06 -2.05
CA GLN A 185 -24.83 -1.07 -2.92
C GLN A 185 -23.53 -1.87 -3.11
N PRO A 186 -23.43 -3.12 -2.61
CA PRO A 186 -22.24 -3.93 -2.77
C PRO A 186 -21.92 -4.14 -4.25
N ILE A 187 -20.70 -3.79 -4.68
CA ILE A 187 -20.21 -4.11 -6.03
C ILE A 187 -20.17 -5.63 -6.23
N VAL A 188 -19.93 -6.37 -5.15
CA VAL A 188 -20.05 -7.83 -5.06
C VAL A 188 -20.70 -8.17 -3.73
N HIS A 189 -21.86 -8.80 -3.77
CA HIS A 189 -22.52 -9.30 -2.57
C HIS A 189 -21.79 -10.55 -2.04
N TRP A 190 -21.79 -10.75 -0.71
CA TRP A 190 -21.20 -11.93 -0.07
C TRP A 190 -21.74 -13.24 -0.64
N ASP A 191 -23.02 -13.28 -1.04
CA ASP A 191 -23.61 -14.46 -1.68
C ASP A 191 -23.02 -14.77 -3.07
N GLN A 192 -22.55 -13.74 -3.79
CA GLN A 192 -21.87 -13.89 -5.07
C GLN A 192 -20.38 -14.21 -4.88
N LEU A 193 -19.71 -13.54 -3.94
CA LEU A 193 -18.32 -13.81 -3.58
C LEU A 193 -18.19 -15.24 -3.05
N SER A 194 -19.00 -15.63 -2.07
CA SER A 194 -18.98 -16.99 -1.50
C SER A 194 -19.21 -18.09 -2.54
N LYS A 195 -19.98 -17.83 -3.60
CA LYS A 195 -20.23 -18.82 -4.65
C LYS A 195 -19.17 -18.85 -5.76
N LYS A 196 -18.60 -17.70 -6.12
CA LYS A 196 -17.73 -17.56 -7.31
C LYS A 196 -16.26 -17.37 -6.97
N PHE A 197 -15.95 -16.99 -5.74
CA PHE A 197 -14.57 -16.83 -5.31
C PHE A 197 -13.91 -18.22 -5.28
N PRO A 198 -12.68 -18.35 -5.83
CA PRO A 198 -11.97 -19.62 -5.85
C PRO A 198 -11.44 -19.94 -4.45
N TRP A 199 -12.34 -20.28 -3.52
CA TRP A 199 -12.02 -20.62 -2.13
C TRP A 199 -10.98 -21.70 -2.04
N GLY A 200 -10.91 -22.62 -3.01
CA GLY A 200 -9.84 -23.62 -3.09
C GLY A 200 -8.44 -23.00 -3.10
N VAL A 201 -8.23 -21.89 -3.82
CA VAL A 201 -6.92 -21.21 -3.89
C VAL A 201 -6.60 -20.49 -2.58
N PHE A 202 -7.60 -19.88 -1.95
CA PHE A 202 -7.44 -19.20 -0.66
C PHE A 202 -7.24 -20.19 0.50
N MET A 203 -8.03 -21.27 0.52
CA MET A 203 -7.90 -22.37 1.47
C MET A 203 -6.59 -23.12 1.28
N LEU A 204 -6.05 -23.23 0.07
CA LEU A 204 -4.71 -23.80 -0.16
C LEU A 204 -3.62 -22.98 0.54
N GLN A 205 -3.76 -21.65 0.55
CA GLN A 205 -2.85 -20.76 1.26
C GLN A 205 -2.96 -20.93 2.79
N GLY A 206 -4.18 -21.01 3.32
CA GLY A 206 -4.45 -21.22 4.74
C GLY A 206 -4.07 -22.62 5.24
N ALA A 207 -4.37 -23.66 4.46
CA ALA A 207 -3.99 -25.05 4.74
C ALA A 207 -2.47 -25.20 4.79
N GLY A 208 -1.74 -24.49 3.92
CA GLY A 208 -0.28 -24.46 3.95
C GLY A 208 0.28 -23.94 5.29
N LEU A 209 -0.30 -22.87 5.83
CA LEU A 209 0.09 -22.33 7.14
C LEU A 209 -0.34 -23.25 8.29
N ALA A 210 -1.52 -23.86 8.20
CA ALA A 210 -1.99 -24.83 9.20
C ALA A 210 -1.12 -26.10 9.24
N ILE A 211 -0.65 -26.58 8.09
CA ILE A 211 0.31 -27.70 8.02
C ILE A 211 1.64 -27.28 8.65
N ALA A 212 2.14 -26.08 8.36
CA ALA A 212 3.37 -25.58 8.97
C ALA A 212 3.27 -25.48 10.50
N GLU A 213 2.15 -24.98 11.02
CA GLU A 213 1.85 -24.99 12.46
C GLU A 213 1.72 -26.41 13.02
N GLY A 214 1.10 -27.33 12.27
CA GLY A 214 1.03 -28.75 12.64
C GLY A 214 2.40 -29.42 12.74
N PHE A 215 3.33 -29.11 11.83
CA PHE A 215 4.72 -29.58 11.86
C PHE A 215 5.44 -29.09 13.11
N LYS A 216 5.22 -27.83 13.47
CA LYS A 216 5.77 -27.23 14.69
C LYS A 216 5.17 -27.82 15.96
N ALA A 217 3.84 -27.93 16.02
CA ALA A 217 3.12 -28.47 17.18
C ALA A 217 3.40 -29.96 17.43
N SER A 218 3.71 -30.72 16.38
CA SER A 218 4.05 -32.14 16.47
C SER A 218 5.52 -32.43 16.74
N ASN A 219 6.39 -31.40 16.82
CA ASN A 219 7.86 -31.53 16.83
C ASN A 219 8.40 -32.33 15.63
N LEU A 220 7.65 -32.39 14.53
CA LEU A 220 8.09 -33.05 13.31
C LEU A 220 9.26 -32.30 12.69
N SER A 221 9.27 -30.97 12.77
CA SER A 221 10.41 -30.13 12.35
C SER A 221 11.70 -30.54 13.06
N ASP A 222 11.65 -30.75 14.38
CA ASP A 222 12.82 -31.18 15.16
C ASP A 222 13.25 -32.62 14.83
N THR A 223 12.29 -33.48 14.54
CA THR A 223 12.55 -34.87 14.12
C THR A 223 13.23 -34.92 12.75
N VAL A 224 12.79 -34.09 11.81
CA VAL A 224 13.41 -33.98 10.48
C VAL A 224 14.79 -33.33 10.59
N ALA A 225 14.95 -32.29 11.41
CA ALA A 225 16.26 -31.72 11.71
C ALA A 225 17.23 -32.76 12.28
N THR A 226 16.76 -33.59 13.23
CA THR A 226 17.55 -34.69 13.80
C THR A 226 17.91 -35.73 12.73
N PHE A 227 16.96 -36.10 11.88
CA PHE A 227 17.22 -37.02 10.77
C PHE A 227 18.25 -36.46 9.78
N LEU A 228 18.32 -35.14 9.61
CA LEU A 228 19.27 -34.48 8.73
C LEU A 228 20.63 -34.21 9.36
N GLN A 229 20.86 -34.56 10.63
CA GLN A 229 22.17 -34.36 11.28
C GLN A 229 23.32 -35.05 10.56
N PHE A 230 23.09 -36.12 9.77
CA PHE A 230 24.15 -36.78 9.00
C PHE A 230 24.79 -35.90 7.92
N ILE A 231 24.14 -34.79 7.52
CA ILE A 231 24.69 -33.84 6.53
C ILE A 231 25.54 -32.76 7.19
N VAL A 232 25.52 -32.64 8.52
CA VAL A 232 26.36 -31.71 9.27
C VAL A 232 27.81 -32.15 9.10
N GLY A 233 28.64 -31.29 8.49
CA GLY A 233 30.03 -31.60 8.14
C GLY A 233 30.24 -32.19 6.74
N ALA A 234 29.19 -32.37 5.94
CA ALA A 234 29.30 -32.69 4.52
C ALA A 234 29.81 -31.48 3.70
N SER A 235 30.23 -31.71 2.46
CA SER A 235 30.63 -30.61 1.58
C SER A 235 29.45 -29.71 1.22
N ASP A 236 29.70 -28.42 0.98
CA ASP A 236 28.68 -27.43 0.61
C ASP A 236 27.79 -27.89 -0.55
N ILE A 237 28.40 -28.54 -1.55
CA ILE A 237 27.68 -29.09 -2.72
C ILE A 237 26.69 -30.18 -2.29
N THR A 238 27.07 -31.02 -1.33
CA THR A 238 26.21 -32.10 -0.82
C THR A 238 25.03 -31.52 -0.06
N ILE A 239 25.27 -30.51 0.78
CA ILE A 239 24.22 -29.81 1.53
C ILE A 239 23.24 -29.14 0.57
N ILE A 240 23.75 -28.40 -0.43
CA ILE A 240 22.92 -27.75 -1.45
C ILE A 240 22.07 -28.79 -2.20
N PHE A 241 22.67 -29.91 -2.60
CA PHE A 241 21.94 -30.96 -3.30
C PHE A 241 20.80 -31.55 -2.46
N VAL A 242 21.07 -31.86 -1.18
CA VAL A 242 20.05 -32.38 -0.26
C VAL A 242 18.94 -31.36 -0.03
N VAL A 243 19.27 -30.08 0.15
CA VAL A 243 18.28 -29.00 0.33
C VAL A 243 17.41 -28.84 -0.92
N ILE A 244 17.99 -28.90 -2.13
CA ILE A 244 17.21 -28.84 -3.38
C ILE A 244 16.25 -30.02 -3.49
N VAL A 245 16.72 -31.24 -3.21
CA VAL A 245 15.88 -32.45 -3.29
C VAL A 245 14.74 -32.40 -2.26
N LEU A 246 15.04 -32.01 -1.02
CA LEU A 246 14.01 -31.84 0.02
C LEU A 246 13.01 -30.77 -0.37
N SER A 247 13.49 -29.61 -0.85
CA SER A 247 12.62 -28.52 -1.31
C SER A 247 11.71 -28.97 -2.43
N ALA A 248 12.25 -29.69 -3.43
CA ALA A 248 11.47 -30.23 -4.54
C ALA A 248 10.36 -31.18 -4.04
N ILE A 249 10.68 -32.09 -3.12
CA ILE A 249 9.69 -33.01 -2.53
C ILE A 249 8.59 -32.23 -1.80
N PHE A 250 8.94 -31.24 -0.98
CA PHE A 250 7.94 -30.46 -0.26
C PHE A 250 7.09 -29.57 -1.18
N THR A 251 7.63 -29.07 -2.29
CA THR A 251 6.84 -28.31 -3.28
C THR A 251 5.83 -29.15 -4.04
N GLU A 252 5.98 -30.48 -4.09
CA GLU A 252 4.98 -31.37 -4.71
C GLU A 252 3.71 -31.52 -3.85
N PHE A 253 3.84 -31.37 -2.52
CA PHE A 253 2.73 -31.59 -1.59
C PHE A 253 2.22 -30.31 -0.92
N THR A 254 2.94 -29.19 -1.04
CA THR A 254 2.64 -27.96 -0.31
C THR A 254 2.91 -26.71 -1.16
N SER A 255 2.27 -25.59 -0.83
CA SER A 255 2.53 -24.32 -1.51
C SER A 255 3.93 -23.78 -1.21
N ASN A 256 4.48 -22.94 -2.09
CA ASN A 256 5.81 -22.36 -1.89
C ASN A 256 5.97 -21.64 -0.54
N LEU A 257 4.91 -20.99 -0.03
CA LEU A 257 4.93 -20.34 1.29
C LEU A 257 5.00 -21.36 2.44
N ALA A 258 4.22 -22.44 2.35
CA ALA A 258 4.23 -23.51 3.34
C ALA A 258 5.57 -24.25 3.35
N CYS A 259 6.11 -24.55 2.16
CA CYS A 259 7.43 -25.13 1.98
C CYS A 259 8.51 -24.26 2.64
N ALA A 260 8.51 -22.95 2.41
CA ALA A 260 9.43 -22.03 3.07
C ALA A 260 9.27 -22.04 4.60
N THR A 261 8.03 -22.03 5.11
CA THR A 261 7.75 -22.00 6.56
C THR A 261 8.15 -23.31 7.26
N ILE A 262 8.11 -24.44 6.55
CA ILE A 262 8.57 -25.75 7.05
C ILE A 262 10.10 -25.86 6.97
N LEU A 263 10.70 -25.43 5.86
CA LEU A 263 12.13 -25.60 5.62
C LEU A 263 12.99 -24.60 6.39
N PHE A 264 12.53 -23.36 6.60
CA PHE A 264 13.34 -22.36 7.30
C PHE A 264 13.76 -22.80 8.72
N PRO A 265 12.88 -23.31 9.59
CA PRO A 265 13.29 -23.83 10.89
C PRO A 265 14.26 -25.00 10.81
N ILE A 266 14.12 -25.87 9.80
CA ILE A 266 15.01 -27.02 9.58
C ILE A 266 16.39 -26.52 9.15
N LEU A 267 16.45 -25.58 8.20
CA LEU A 267 17.70 -24.97 7.74
C LEU A 267 18.37 -24.17 8.86
N ASP A 268 17.61 -23.42 9.65
CA ASP A 268 18.10 -22.68 10.82
C ASP A 268 18.68 -23.62 11.88
N SER A 269 18.07 -24.80 12.10
CA SER A 269 18.63 -25.80 13.00
C SER A 269 19.94 -26.41 12.50
N ILE A 270 20.07 -26.63 11.18
CA ILE A 270 21.30 -27.12 10.56
C ILE A 270 22.40 -26.05 10.61
N ASP A 271 22.05 -24.79 10.33
CA ASP A 271 22.96 -23.65 10.42
C ASP A 271 23.42 -23.40 11.86
N TYR A 272 22.52 -23.52 12.83
CA TYR A 272 22.85 -23.46 14.26
C TYR A 272 23.84 -24.55 14.65
N GLU A 273 23.60 -25.80 14.23
CA GLU A 273 24.45 -26.95 14.56
C GLU A 273 25.82 -26.85 13.86
N TYR A 274 25.85 -26.39 12.61
CA TYR A 274 27.07 -26.10 11.85
C TYR A 274 27.88 -24.98 12.51
N THR A 275 27.23 -23.87 12.87
CA THR A 275 27.84 -22.73 13.56
C THR A 275 28.35 -23.15 14.94
N ARG A 276 27.64 -24.03 15.65
CA ARG A 276 28.06 -24.62 16.91
C ARG A 276 29.31 -25.47 16.74
N GLU A 277 29.37 -26.32 15.72
CA GLU A 277 30.54 -27.16 15.45
C GLU A 277 31.77 -26.34 15.05
N VAL A 278 31.60 -25.35 14.16
CA VAL A 278 32.65 -24.39 13.81
C VAL A 278 33.11 -23.60 15.03
N SER A 279 32.19 -23.12 15.87
CA SER A 279 32.51 -22.43 17.13
C SER A 279 33.27 -23.34 18.09
N ASN A 280 32.88 -24.60 18.24
CA ASN A 280 33.57 -25.57 19.08
C ASN A 280 34.98 -25.89 18.55
N ARG A 281 35.17 -25.99 17.23
CA ARG A 281 36.49 -26.14 16.61
C ARG A 281 37.35 -24.90 16.85
N LEU A 282 36.79 -23.69 16.71
CA LEU A 282 37.47 -22.42 17.04
C LEU A 282 37.86 -22.35 18.52
N LEU A 283 36.93 -22.62 19.44
CA LEU A 283 37.17 -22.63 20.88
C LEU A 283 38.25 -23.66 21.28
N SER A 284 38.26 -24.83 20.63
CA SER A 284 39.30 -25.85 20.83
C SER A 284 40.67 -25.41 20.27
N SER A 285 40.70 -24.73 19.11
CA SER A 285 41.94 -24.18 18.52
C SER A 285 42.52 -23.01 19.30
N LEU A 286 41.67 -22.29 20.04
CA LEU A 286 42.03 -21.16 20.90
C LEU A 286 42.32 -21.60 22.35
N ASN A 287 42.27 -22.90 22.67
CA ASN A 287 42.49 -23.45 24.01
C ASN A 287 41.54 -22.91 25.11
N LEU A 288 40.35 -22.42 24.75
CA LEU A 288 39.37 -21.83 25.68
C LEU A 288 38.50 -22.88 26.41
N ASN A 289 38.97 -24.13 26.46
CA ASN A 289 38.29 -25.23 27.14
C ASN A 289 38.60 -25.30 28.66
N SER A 290 39.47 -24.43 29.19
CA SER A 290 39.72 -24.34 30.63
C SER A 290 38.53 -23.70 31.37
N GLU A 291 38.25 -24.20 32.59
CA GLU A 291 37.24 -23.69 33.53
C GLU A 291 37.64 -22.34 34.18
N ASP A 292 38.26 -21.44 33.42
CA ASP A 292 38.51 -20.07 33.89
C ASP A 292 37.26 -19.20 33.73
N ASP A 293 36.95 -18.41 34.77
CA ASP A 293 35.77 -17.52 34.84
C ASP A 293 35.66 -16.55 33.64
N ASP A 294 36.81 -16.14 33.08
CA ASP A 294 36.87 -15.27 31.90
C ASP A 294 36.39 -15.98 30.62
N ASN A 295 36.60 -17.30 30.51
CA ASN A 295 36.10 -18.12 29.39
C ASN A 295 34.58 -18.36 29.50
N GLU A 296 34.04 -18.39 30.73
CA GLU A 296 32.60 -18.54 30.95
C GLU A 296 31.82 -17.24 30.68
N ARG A 297 32.41 -16.08 30.97
CA ARG A 297 31.85 -14.77 30.63
C ARG A 297 31.69 -14.56 29.12
N HIS A 298 32.72 -14.93 28.35
CA HIS A 298 32.68 -14.83 26.88
C HIS A 298 31.63 -15.77 26.28
N ARG A 299 31.43 -16.97 26.85
CA ARG A 299 30.36 -17.89 26.42
C ARG A 299 28.95 -17.33 26.65
N ARG A 300 28.66 -16.70 27.79
CA ARG A 300 27.31 -16.21 28.15
C ARG A 300 26.86 -14.97 27.37
N GLN A 301 27.80 -14.13 26.90
CA GLN A 301 27.47 -12.96 26.06
C GLN A 301 26.97 -13.37 24.67
N ILE A 302 27.37 -14.54 24.18
CA ILE A 302 27.01 -15.02 22.85
C ILE A 302 25.57 -15.58 22.82
N THR A 303 24.98 -15.98 23.96
CA THR A 303 23.80 -16.89 23.95
C THR A 303 22.45 -16.41 24.52
N THR A 304 22.31 -15.33 25.33
CA THR A 304 21.16 -15.30 26.29
C THR A 304 20.34 -14.01 26.56
N GLN A 305 20.53 -12.86 25.90
CA GLN A 305 19.85 -11.61 26.34
C GLN A 305 18.35 -11.34 26.03
N PRO A 306 17.63 -11.88 25.03
CA PRO A 306 16.36 -11.26 24.61
C PRO A 306 15.06 -11.64 25.37
N ILE A 307 14.97 -12.81 25.99
CA ILE A 307 13.66 -13.47 26.22
C ILE A 307 12.90 -12.99 27.48
N ARG A 308 13.58 -12.55 28.55
CA ARG A 308 12.94 -12.35 29.88
C ARG A 308 12.18 -11.03 30.06
N ARG A 309 12.24 -10.09 29.11
CA ARG A 309 11.70 -8.71 29.31
C ARG A 309 10.24 -8.50 28.89
N ILE A 310 9.63 -9.45 28.17
CA ILE A 310 8.38 -9.22 27.41
C ILE A 310 7.10 -9.53 28.20
N GLN A 311 7.17 -10.33 29.27
CA GLN A 311 5.97 -10.94 29.89
C GLN A 311 5.17 -10.07 30.88
N LYS A 312 5.54 -8.82 31.17
CA LYS A 312 5.10 -8.14 32.41
C LYS A 312 4.13 -6.95 32.29
N GLU A 313 3.63 -6.53 31.12
CA GLU A 313 2.97 -5.20 31.01
C GLU A 313 1.74 -5.06 30.07
N LEU A 314 0.63 -5.78 30.28
CA LEU A 314 -0.59 -5.57 29.47
C LEU A 314 -1.88 -5.53 30.34
N ASP A 315 -2.37 -4.33 30.71
CA ASP A 315 -3.73 -4.12 31.26
C ASP A 315 -4.23 -2.66 31.00
N TYR A 316 -5.25 -2.44 30.13
CA TYR A 316 -5.84 -1.11 29.80
C TYR A 316 -7.31 -1.18 29.32
N PRO A 317 -8.18 -0.16 29.57
CA PRO A 317 -9.65 -0.20 29.33
C PRO A 317 -10.14 0.38 27.97
N ILE A 318 -11.36 0.01 27.53
CA ILE A 318 -11.98 0.18 26.18
C ILE A 318 -13.12 1.26 26.18
N GLU A 319 -13.38 1.96 25.05
CA GLU A 319 -14.46 2.97 24.87
C GLU A 319 -15.41 2.64 23.68
N THR A 320 -16.63 3.20 23.64
CA THR A 320 -17.75 2.85 22.71
C THR A 320 -17.95 3.78 21.49
N MET A 321 -18.63 3.27 20.46
CA MET A 321 -18.74 3.81 19.08
C MET A 321 -19.55 5.12 18.91
N ASP A 322 -20.62 5.34 19.68
CA ASP A 322 -21.46 6.55 19.54
C ASP A 322 -20.64 7.83 19.73
N LYS A 323 -19.71 7.80 20.69
CA LYS A 323 -18.79 8.91 20.97
C LYS A 323 -17.75 9.10 19.87
N ILE A 324 -17.35 8.03 19.19
CA ILE A 324 -16.38 8.07 18.10
C ILE A 324 -17.03 8.73 16.88
N ASN A 325 -18.22 8.27 16.49
CA ASN A 325 -18.96 8.78 15.33
C ASN A 325 -19.32 10.27 15.46
N GLU A 326 -19.79 10.71 16.63
CA GLU A 326 -20.09 12.13 16.85
C GLU A 326 -18.87 13.01 16.63
N ARG A 327 -17.70 12.58 17.11
CA ARG A 327 -16.45 13.32 16.90
C ARG A 327 -15.99 13.30 15.44
N ILE A 328 -16.11 12.18 14.73
CA ILE A 328 -15.70 12.08 13.32
C ILE A 328 -16.48 13.08 12.48
N GLN A 329 -17.80 13.09 12.65
CA GLN A 329 -18.69 13.96 11.89
C GLN A 329 -18.41 15.44 12.19
N GLN A 330 -18.10 15.79 13.43
CA GLN A 330 -17.72 17.15 13.81
C GLN A 330 -16.41 17.60 13.15
N GLU A 331 -15.39 16.75 13.14
CA GLU A 331 -14.07 17.07 12.59
C GLU A 331 -14.08 17.13 11.05
N VAL A 332 -14.82 16.24 10.38
CA VAL A 332 -15.02 16.28 8.92
C VAL A 332 -15.67 17.60 8.51
N LYS A 333 -16.76 17.99 9.17
CA LYS A 333 -17.48 19.24 8.88
C LYS A 333 -16.58 20.47 9.08
N LYS A 334 -15.76 20.46 10.12
CA LYS A 334 -14.79 21.53 10.41
C LYS A 334 -13.73 21.66 9.32
N ARG A 335 -13.23 20.54 8.80
CA ARG A 335 -12.19 20.52 7.76
C ARG A 335 -12.71 20.87 6.38
N GLN A 336 -13.93 20.46 6.05
CA GLN A 336 -14.60 20.90 4.83
C GLN A 336 -14.79 22.42 4.81
N ALA A 337 -15.21 23.01 5.94
CA ALA A 337 -15.31 24.47 6.07
C ALA A 337 -13.94 25.16 5.88
N ALA A 338 -12.87 24.59 6.43
CA ALA A 338 -11.52 25.11 6.26
C ALA A 338 -11.00 24.98 4.81
N ALA A 339 -11.25 23.85 4.15
CA ALA A 339 -10.86 23.61 2.76
C ALA A 339 -11.62 24.53 1.79
N ALA A 340 -12.94 24.72 2.00
CA ALA A 340 -13.74 25.66 1.22
C ALA A 340 -13.26 27.11 1.40
N ALA A 341 -12.89 27.50 2.62
CA ALA A 341 -12.32 28.82 2.89
C ALA A 341 -10.94 29.01 2.23
N ALA A 342 -10.09 27.98 2.24
CA ALA A 342 -8.79 28.00 1.57
C ALA A 342 -8.94 28.11 0.04
N ALA A 343 -9.83 27.32 -0.57
CA ALA A 343 -10.11 27.38 -2.01
C ALA A 343 -10.65 28.76 -2.44
N ALA A 344 -11.55 29.35 -1.63
CA ALA A 344 -12.07 30.70 -1.87
C ALA A 344 -10.98 31.78 -1.75
N SER A 345 -10.06 31.64 -0.80
CA SER A 345 -8.89 32.51 -0.62
C SER A 345 -7.94 32.43 -1.82
N THR A 346 -7.68 31.23 -2.34
CA THR A 346 -6.83 31.02 -3.51
C THR A 346 -7.45 31.64 -4.75
N LEU A 347 -8.75 31.42 -4.99
CA LEU A 347 -9.51 32.04 -6.10
C LEU A 347 -9.51 33.58 -6.03
N ALA A 348 -9.66 34.15 -4.83
CA ALA A 348 -9.60 35.60 -4.61
C ALA A 348 -8.19 36.18 -4.85
N SER A 349 -7.13 35.42 -4.55
CA SER A 349 -5.73 35.85 -4.78
C SER A 349 -5.31 35.80 -6.25
N THR A 350 -5.93 34.93 -7.05
CA THR A 350 -5.71 34.84 -8.51
C THR A 350 -6.52 35.88 -9.31
N ALA A 351 -7.50 36.53 -8.69
CA ALA A 351 -8.31 37.58 -9.29
C ALA A 351 -7.74 38.98 -8.99
N LYS A 352 -6.58 39.33 -9.55
CA LYS A 352 -6.18 40.75 -9.72
C LYS A 352 -6.50 41.21 -11.14
N PRO A 353 -7.13 42.37 -11.34
CA PRO A 353 -7.57 42.80 -12.66
C PRO A 353 -6.38 43.26 -13.50
N THR A 354 -6.12 42.58 -14.63
CA THR A 354 -5.29 43.13 -15.70
C THR A 354 -6.02 44.28 -16.36
N ASN A 355 -5.61 45.49 -16.00
CA ASN A 355 -6.02 46.73 -16.61
C ASN A 355 -5.31 46.85 -17.98
N ARG A 356 -6.02 46.65 -19.10
CA ARG A 356 -5.57 47.12 -20.42
C ARG A 356 -6.77 47.36 -21.35
N ASN A 357 -6.99 48.65 -21.58
CA ASN A 357 -7.69 49.30 -22.68
C ASN A 357 -8.05 48.42 -23.88
N TYR A 358 -9.34 48.31 -24.17
CA TYR A 358 -9.86 48.34 -25.54
C TYR A 358 -11.17 49.14 -25.56
N GLN A 359 -11.11 50.34 -26.14
CA GLN A 359 -12.27 51.14 -26.56
C GLN A 359 -12.82 50.60 -27.88
N LYS A 360 -14.13 50.84 -28.08
CA LYS A 360 -14.98 50.64 -29.29
C LYS A 360 -15.48 49.19 -29.48
N SER A 361 -16.74 48.89 -29.78
CA SER A 361 -17.96 49.67 -30.08
C SER A 361 -19.13 48.68 -30.27
N SER A 362 -20.36 49.20 -30.35
CA SER A 362 -21.65 48.54 -30.71
C SER A 362 -22.34 47.75 -29.57
N SER A 363 -23.36 48.28 -28.89
CA SER A 363 -24.77 48.57 -29.27
C SER A 363 -25.64 47.31 -29.40
N LEU A 364 -26.54 47.07 -28.42
CA LEU A 364 -27.99 46.75 -28.57
C LEU A 364 -28.57 45.98 -27.34
N SER A 365 -29.64 46.56 -26.78
CA SER A 365 -30.82 46.02 -26.03
C SER A 365 -30.62 44.82 -25.08
N VAL A 366 -30.84 44.94 -23.76
CA VAL A 366 -32.15 45.05 -23.07
C VAL A 366 -33.19 44.08 -23.65
N ASP A 367 -33.24 42.85 -23.14
CA ASP A 367 -34.45 42.36 -22.45
C ASP A 367 -34.30 40.94 -21.88
N ASP A 368 -35.02 40.81 -20.77
CA ASP A 368 -35.67 39.64 -20.19
C ASP A 368 -34.95 38.74 -19.17
N GLN A 369 -35.53 38.84 -17.99
CA GLN A 369 -35.15 38.25 -16.72
C GLN A 369 -36.42 37.54 -16.21
N THR A 370 -36.77 36.40 -16.78
CA THR A 370 -37.84 35.53 -16.26
C THR A 370 -37.65 34.07 -16.66
N ASN A 371 -37.09 33.25 -15.76
CA ASN A 371 -37.64 31.94 -15.34
C ASN A 371 -36.58 31.15 -14.58
N ARG A 372 -36.66 31.22 -13.26
CA ARG A 372 -36.35 30.09 -12.39
C ARG A 372 -37.63 29.29 -12.18
N ASP A 373 -37.42 28.00 -11.90
CA ASP A 373 -38.39 27.06 -11.33
C ASP A 373 -39.36 26.40 -12.32
N ASN A 374 -38.94 25.24 -12.88
CA ASN A 374 -39.74 24.03 -12.87
C ASN A 374 -39.00 22.81 -13.44
N ALA A 375 -39.33 21.64 -12.87
CA ALA A 375 -39.11 20.28 -13.36
C ALA A 375 -37.81 19.54 -12.95
N ILE A 376 -37.65 19.35 -11.64
CA ILE A 376 -37.27 18.03 -11.10
C ILE A 376 -38.54 17.18 -11.10
N THR A 377 -38.57 16.09 -11.88
CA THR A 377 -39.24 14.78 -11.64
C THR A 377 -39.48 14.07 -12.98
N GLY A 378 -38.78 12.95 -13.20
CA GLY A 378 -38.97 12.11 -14.38
C GLY A 378 -38.68 10.65 -14.07
N LYS A 379 -39.67 9.97 -13.50
CA LYS A 379 -39.69 8.52 -13.24
C LYS A 379 -39.53 7.74 -14.56
N TYR A 380 -38.50 6.90 -14.66
CA TYR A 380 -38.39 5.89 -15.71
C TYR A 380 -39.29 4.69 -15.37
N THR A 381 -40.30 4.44 -16.21
CA THR A 381 -41.11 3.23 -16.19
C THR A 381 -40.65 2.30 -17.31
N SER A 382 -40.47 1.03 -16.98
CA SER A 382 -40.08 -0.04 -17.91
C SER A 382 -41.17 -0.31 -18.95
N LYS A 383 -40.81 -0.42 -20.24
CA LYS A 383 -41.64 -1.08 -21.24
C LYS A 383 -40.92 -2.26 -21.87
N LYS A 384 -41.43 -3.45 -21.56
CA LYS A 384 -41.27 -4.70 -22.31
C LYS A 384 -41.73 -4.50 -23.76
N GLN A 385 -40.90 -4.89 -24.72
CA GLN A 385 -41.31 -5.13 -26.11
C GLN A 385 -41.59 -6.61 -26.30
N THR A 386 -42.85 -6.94 -26.61
CA THR A 386 -43.29 -8.22 -27.18
C THR A 386 -43.46 -8.03 -28.68
N ASN A 387 -42.88 -8.94 -29.47
CA ASN A 387 -42.97 -8.96 -30.93
C ASN A 387 -43.99 -10.04 -31.36
N PRO A 388 -45.01 -9.76 -32.20
CA PRO A 388 -45.89 -10.78 -32.78
C PRO A 388 -45.34 -11.25 -34.13
N GLY A 389 -45.53 -12.54 -34.44
CA GLY A 389 -44.96 -13.18 -35.63
C GLY A 389 -45.90 -13.35 -36.84
N LYS A 390 -45.28 -13.90 -37.89
CA LYS A 390 -45.78 -14.64 -39.09
C LYS A 390 -46.42 -13.84 -40.23
N PRO A 391 -46.47 -14.35 -41.49
CA PRO A 391 -46.36 -15.75 -42.00
C PRO A 391 -45.19 -15.96 -43.01
N SER A 392 -44.83 -17.15 -43.52
CA SER A 392 -45.54 -18.38 -43.94
C SER A 392 -44.85 -19.67 -43.52
#